data_AF-A0A841VCG3-F1
#
_entry.id   AF-A0A841VCG3-F1
#
_cell.length_a   1.000
_cell.length_b   1.000
_cell.length_c   1.000
_cell.angle_alpha   90.00
_cell.angle_beta   90.00
_cell.angle_gamma   90.00
#
_symmetry.space_group_name_H-M   'P 1'
#
loop_
_entity.id
_entity.type
_entity.pdbx_description
1 polymer ?
#
loop_
_entity_poly.entity_id
_entity_poly.type
_entity_poly.pdbx_seq_one_letter_code
_entity_poly.pdbx_strand_id
1 'polypeptide(L)'
;PPTTPASPASPTPTPSSQTATESRLVVLGNSDFATDGLFQQQLNGDVFLNSVTWLSQQDQQPLSIRPKEPKNRRITLTTTQGNLLILSSLLLLPLIGFAIAVIIWWKRR
;
A
#
# COMPACT_ATOMS: atom_id res chain seq x y z
N PRO A 1 -43.59 50.27 50.87
CA PRO A 1 -42.99 49.61 49.69
C PRO A 1 -42.61 48.16 49.98
N PRO A 2 -42.94 47.23 49.08
CA PRO A 2 -41.99 46.18 48.73
C PRO A 2 -41.89 45.99 47.20
N THR A 3 -40.67 45.77 46.73
CA THR A 3 -40.31 45.54 45.33
C THR A 3 -40.58 44.09 44.95
N THR A 4 -41.36 43.88 43.89
CA THR A 4 -41.55 42.57 43.24
C THR A 4 -40.26 42.14 42.55
N PRO A 5 -39.74 40.92 42.74
CA PRO A 5 -38.62 40.40 41.94
C PRO A 5 -39.10 40.07 40.53
N ALA A 6 -38.48 40.67 39.52
CA ALA A 6 -38.70 40.34 38.12
C ALA A 6 -38.23 38.90 37.82
N SER A 7 -39.05 38.14 37.10
CA SER A 7 -38.72 36.80 36.60
C SER A 7 -37.45 36.82 35.74
N PRO A 8 -36.56 35.82 35.85
CA PRO A 8 -35.44 35.68 34.93
C PRO A 8 -35.96 35.34 33.53
N ALA A 9 -35.55 36.13 32.54
CA ALA A 9 -35.87 35.90 31.14
C ALA A 9 -35.36 34.53 30.69
N SER A 10 -36.23 33.76 30.02
CA SER A 10 -35.88 32.49 29.39
C SER A 10 -34.75 32.68 28.36
N PRO A 11 -33.78 31.75 28.27
CA PRO A 11 -32.74 31.82 27.26
C PRO A 11 -33.36 31.66 25.87
N THR A 12 -33.12 32.64 24.99
CA THR A 12 -33.41 32.57 23.55
C THR A 12 -32.79 31.30 22.97
N PRO A 13 -33.53 30.50 22.17
CA PRO A 13 -32.94 29.35 21.51
C PRO A 13 -31.88 29.83 20.51
N THR A 14 -30.62 29.52 20.79
CA THR A 14 -29.53 29.61 19.81
C THR A 14 -29.93 28.76 18.60
N PRO A 15 -29.92 29.30 17.38
CA PRO A 15 -30.18 28.47 16.21
C PRO A 15 -29.11 27.38 16.17
N SER A 16 -29.54 26.12 16.30
CA SER A 16 -28.70 24.97 16.02
C SER A 16 -28.19 25.14 14.59
N SER A 17 -26.90 25.42 14.45
CA SER A 17 -26.22 25.35 13.16
C SER A 17 -26.34 23.91 12.69
N GLN A 18 -27.32 23.66 11.83
CA GLN A 18 -27.45 22.41 11.08
C GLN A 18 -26.10 22.18 10.40
N THR A 19 -25.35 21.19 10.87
CA THR A 19 -24.09 20.80 10.24
C THR A 19 -24.43 20.37 8.82
N ALA A 20 -24.05 21.19 7.84
CA ALA A 20 -24.28 20.88 6.44
C ALA A 20 -23.58 19.55 6.12
N THR A 21 -24.33 18.59 5.58
CA THR A 21 -23.77 17.33 5.10
C THR A 21 -22.81 17.64 3.94
N GLU A 22 -21.52 17.43 4.14
CA GLU A 22 -20.52 17.65 3.10
C GLU A 22 -20.66 16.60 2.00
N SER A 23 -20.76 17.04 0.74
CA SER A 23 -20.72 16.15 -0.42
C SER A 23 -19.27 15.97 -0.88
N ARG A 24 -18.85 14.71 -1.07
CA ARG A 24 -17.48 14.35 -1.49
C ARG A 24 -17.53 13.69 -2.88
N LEU A 25 -16.56 14.03 -3.74
CA LEU A 25 -16.44 13.48 -5.09
C LEU A 25 -14.97 13.12 -5.38
N VAL A 26 -14.75 11.96 -5.99
CA VAL A 26 -13.45 11.53 -6.53
C VAL A 26 -13.62 11.24 -8.02
N VAL A 27 -12.77 11.82 -8.87
CA VAL A 27 -12.78 11.62 -10.33
C VAL A 27 -11.45 11.02 -10.75
N LEU A 28 -11.50 9.91 -11.48
CA LEU A 28 -10.33 9.18 -11.97
C LEU A 28 -10.47 9.02 -13.49
N GLY A 29 -9.38 9.25 -14.22
CA GLY A 29 -9.39 9.26 -15.69
C GLY A 29 -9.40 7.87 -16.35
N ASN A 30 -9.26 6.81 -15.57
CA ASN A 30 -9.31 5.43 -16.04
C ASN A 30 -9.91 4.51 -14.96
N SER A 31 -10.45 3.36 -15.39
CA SER A 31 -11.02 2.34 -14.50
C SER A 31 -10.16 1.08 -14.41
N ASP A 32 -9.13 0.97 -15.26
CA ASP A 32 -8.26 -0.21 -15.35
C ASP A 32 -7.60 -0.58 -14.01
N PHE A 33 -7.26 0.43 -13.19
CA PHE A 33 -6.69 0.21 -11.86
C PHE A 33 -7.59 -0.61 -10.91
N ALA A 34 -8.91 -0.63 -11.15
CA ALA A 34 -9.87 -1.39 -10.34
C ALA A 34 -10.14 -2.81 -10.87
N THR A 35 -9.48 -3.24 -11.96
CA THR A 35 -9.67 -4.57 -12.56
C THR A 35 -8.81 -5.63 -11.88
N ASP A 36 -9.27 -6.89 -11.82
CA ASP A 36 -8.60 -7.98 -11.10
C ASP A 36 -7.10 -8.13 -11.41
N GLY A 37 -6.69 -7.96 -12.67
CA GLY A 37 -5.30 -8.11 -13.10
C GLY A 37 -4.37 -6.97 -12.68
N LEU A 38 -4.93 -5.77 -12.47
CA LEU A 38 -4.19 -4.55 -12.13
C LEU A 38 -4.40 -4.11 -10.69
N PHE A 39 -5.47 -4.54 -10.02
CA PHE A 39 -5.81 -4.15 -8.65
C PHE A 39 -4.68 -4.46 -7.66
N GLN A 40 -4.09 -5.66 -7.75
CA GLN A 40 -2.97 -6.06 -6.90
C GLN A 40 -1.61 -5.53 -7.36
N GLN A 41 -1.56 -4.79 -8.47
CA GLN A 41 -0.31 -4.21 -8.96
C GLN A 41 -0.06 -2.86 -8.30
N GLN A 42 1.15 -2.71 -7.77
CA GLN A 42 1.66 -1.45 -7.25
C GLN A 42 0.73 -0.85 -6.18
N LEU A 43 0.08 0.29 -6.48
CA LEU A 43 -0.77 1.05 -5.54
C LEU A 43 -2.23 1.14 -6.01
N ASN A 44 -2.62 0.35 -7.00
CA ASN A 44 -3.95 0.46 -7.61
C ASN A 44 -5.06 0.15 -6.61
N GLY A 45 -4.97 -0.98 -5.89
CA GLY A 45 -5.91 -1.34 -4.84
C GLY A 45 -5.94 -0.33 -3.70
N ASP A 46 -4.79 0.23 -3.33
CA ASP A 46 -4.70 1.24 -2.27
C ASP A 46 -5.45 2.52 -2.66
N VAL A 47 -5.23 3.03 -3.88
CA VAL A 47 -5.92 4.23 -4.37
C VAL A 47 -7.44 4.00 -4.40
N PHE A 48 -7.89 2.84 -4.89
CA PHE A 48 -9.31 2.49 -4.92
C PHE A 48 -9.93 2.46 -3.53
N LEU A 49 -9.35 1.67 -2.62
CA LEU A 49 -9.88 1.48 -1.27
C LEU A 49 -9.84 2.78 -0.45
N ASN A 50 -8.79 3.58 -0.58
CA ASN A 50 -8.71 4.88 0.09
C ASN A 50 -9.77 5.86 -0.45
N SER A 51 -10.03 5.85 -1.76
CA SER A 51 -11.06 6.70 -2.36
C SER A 51 -12.46 6.33 -1.85
N VAL A 52 -12.81 5.04 -1.85
CA VAL A 52 -14.09 4.56 -1.32
C VAL A 52 -14.21 4.86 0.17
N THR A 53 -13.14 4.66 0.94
CA THR A 53 -13.11 4.96 2.38
C THR A 53 -13.37 6.45 2.63
N TRP A 54 -12.72 7.34 1.89
CA TRP A 54 -12.90 8.79 2.04
C TRP A 54 -14.32 9.25 1.65
N LEU A 55 -14.87 8.67 0.58
CA LEU A 55 -16.24 8.93 0.13
C LEU A 55 -17.30 8.43 1.14
N SER A 56 -16.98 7.41 1.94
CA SER A 56 -17.92 6.81 2.90
C SER A 56 -18.23 7.68 4.13
N GLN A 57 -17.63 8.87 4.26
CA GLN A 57 -17.81 9.76 5.42
C GLN A 57 -17.49 9.11 6.78
N GLN A 58 -16.61 8.12 6.79
CA GLN A 58 -16.06 7.56 8.02
C GLN A 58 -15.06 8.56 8.64
N ASP A 59 -15.59 9.52 9.40
CA ASP A 59 -14.84 10.62 10.03
C ASP A 59 -13.97 10.16 11.22
N GLN A 60 -13.95 8.86 11.53
CA GLN A 60 -13.19 8.26 12.62
C GLN A 60 -12.22 7.19 12.10
N GLN A 61 -11.30 7.55 11.21
CA GLN A 61 -10.14 6.71 10.96
C GLN A 61 -9.09 7.07 12.04
N PRO A 62 -8.86 6.24 13.08
CA PRO A 62 -7.67 6.43 13.90
C PRO A 62 -6.46 6.44 12.97
N LEU A 63 -5.47 7.28 13.28
CA LEU A 63 -4.19 7.37 12.57
C LEU A 63 -3.35 6.10 12.77
N SER A 64 -3.93 4.92 12.54
CA SER A 64 -3.26 3.64 12.64
C SER A 64 -2.36 3.49 11.42
N ILE A 65 -1.06 3.38 11.66
CA ILE A 65 -0.10 3.00 10.64
C ILE A 65 -0.57 1.66 10.08
N ARG A 66 -0.91 1.62 8.78
CA ARG A 66 -1.32 0.36 8.15
C ARG A 66 -0.15 -0.64 8.27
N PRO A 67 -0.42 -1.92 8.55
CA PRO A 67 0.60 -2.95 8.52
C PRO A 67 1.43 -2.84 7.24
N LYS A 68 2.74 -3.06 7.35
CA LYS A 68 3.60 -2.98 6.19
C LYS A 68 3.20 -4.07 5.20
N GLU A 69 2.71 -3.65 4.04
CA GLU A 69 2.31 -4.56 2.97
C GLU A 69 3.47 -5.52 2.64
N PRO A 70 3.16 -6.82 2.44
CA PRO A 70 4.16 -7.79 2.07
C PRO A 70 4.82 -7.36 0.77
N LYS A 71 6.11 -6.99 0.85
CA LYS A 71 6.88 -6.60 -0.33
C LYS A 71 6.88 -7.77 -1.31
N ASN A 72 6.33 -7.56 -2.51
CA ASN A 72 6.43 -8.53 -3.59
C ASN A 72 7.91 -8.75 -3.92
N ARG A 73 8.41 -9.95 -3.61
CA ARG A 73 9.80 -10.39 -3.86
C ARG A 73 9.88 -11.34 -5.06
N ARG A 74 8.90 -11.29 -5.97
CA ARG A 74 8.96 -12.08 -7.20
C ARG A 74 10.13 -11.61 -8.06
N ILE A 75 11.00 -12.54 -8.39
CA ILE A 75 12.07 -12.34 -9.36
C ILE A 75 11.51 -12.78 -10.70
N THR A 76 11.25 -11.84 -11.59
CA THR A 76 10.82 -12.12 -12.96
C THR A 76 12.06 -12.30 -13.83
N LEU A 77 12.41 -13.55 -14.13
CA LEU A 77 13.51 -13.88 -15.03
C LEU A 77 12.96 -14.18 -16.43
N THR A 78 13.66 -13.70 -17.46
CA THR A 78 13.44 -14.23 -18.81
C THR A 78 13.92 -15.68 -18.88
N THR A 79 13.39 -16.47 -19.81
CA THR A 79 13.82 -17.87 -20.00
C THR A 79 15.34 -17.96 -20.18
N THR A 80 15.93 -17.02 -20.93
CA THR A 80 17.38 -16.94 -21.13
C THR A 80 18.12 -16.66 -19.82
N GLN A 81 17.64 -15.72 -19.01
CA GLN A 81 18.25 -15.41 -17.71
C GLN A 81 18.19 -16.62 -16.76
N GLY A 82 17.06 -17.34 -16.72
CA GLY A 82 16.91 -18.56 -15.93
C GLY A 82 17.88 -19.66 -16.38
N ASN A 83 18.00 -19.89 -17.68
CA ASN A 83 18.91 -20.90 -18.24
C ASN A 83 20.38 -20.57 -17.94
N LEU A 84 20.79 -19.31 -18.08
CA LEU A 84 22.15 -18.87 -17.74
C LEU A 84 22.45 -19.05 -16.24
N LEU A 85 21.48 -18.73 -15.38
CA LEU A 85 21.61 -18.93 -13.92
C LEU A 85 21.80 -20.41 -13.56
N ILE A 86 20.99 -21.29 -14.16
CA ILE A 86 21.09 -22.73 -13.92
C ILE A 86 22.42 -23.27 -14.46
N LEU A 87 22.80 -22.93 -15.69
CA LEU A 87 24.04 -23.41 -16.30
C LEU A 87 25.28 -22.92 -15.55
N SER A 88 25.29 -21.66 -15.13
CA SER A 88 26.41 -21.11 -14.38
C SER A 88 26.54 -21.74 -12.98
N SER A 89 25.42 -21.93 -12.28
CA SER A 89 25.42 -22.51 -10.93
C SER A 89 25.75 -24.01 -10.93
N LEU A 90 25.14 -24.79 -11.82
CA LEU A 90 25.28 -26.25 -11.83
C LEU A 90 26.51 -26.74 -12.60
N LEU A 91 26.98 -26.02 -13.63
CA LEU A 91 28.09 -26.47 -14.47
C LEU A 91 29.33 -25.60 -14.33
N LEU A 92 29.21 -24.29 -14.53
CA LEU A 92 30.37 -23.40 -14.58
C LEU A 92 31.10 -23.36 -13.23
N LEU A 93 30.38 -23.19 -12.13
CA LEU A 93 30.95 -23.08 -10.79
C LEU A 93 31.73 -24.34 -10.35
N PRO A 94 31.18 -25.57 -10.44
CA PRO A 94 31.96 -26.76 -10.08
C PRO A 94 33.13 -27.02 -11.04
N LEU A 95 32.99 -26.70 -12.32
CA LEU A 95 34.04 -26.91 -13.31
C LEU A 95 35.25 -25.99 -13.08
N ILE A 96 35.01 -24.75 -12.62
CA ILE A 96 36.08 -23.86 -12.15
C ILE A 96 36.83 -24.49 -10.97
N GLY A 97 36.11 -25.01 -9.97
CA GLY A 97 36.73 -25.67 -8.82
C GLY A 97 37.56 -26.89 -9.22
N PHE A 98 37.04 -27.73 -10.12
CA PHE A 98 37.74 -28.89 -10.65
C PHE A 98 38.99 -28.48 -11.44
N ALA A 99 38.90 -27.47 -12.30
CA ALA A 99 40.04 -26.97 -13.07
C ALA A 99 41.16 -26.47 -12.15
N ILE A 100 40.81 -25.72 -11.08
CA ILE A 100 41.78 -25.28 -10.07
C ILE A 100 42.46 -26.48 -9.41
N ALA A 101 41.71 -27.51 -9.02
CA ALA A 101 42.26 -28.71 -8.41
C ALA A 101 43.25 -29.44 -9.34
N VAL A 102 42.91 -29.60 -10.62
CA VAL A 102 43.78 -30.21 -11.64
C VAL A 102 45.05 -29.39 -11.84
N ILE A 103 44.95 -28.06 -11.94
CA ILE A 103 46.12 -27.18 -12.09
C ILE A 103 47.06 -27.32 -10.89
N ILE A 104 46.51 -27.36 -9.67
CA ILE A 104 47.32 -27.53 -8.45
C ILE A 104 48.01 -28.91 -8.45
N TRP A 105 47.31 -29.96 -8.86
CA TRP A 105 47.88 -31.31 -8.93
C TRP A 105 49.06 -31.38 -9.90
N TRP A 106 48.92 -30.80 -11.11
CA TRP A 106 50.01 -30.74 -12.08
C TRP A 106 51.20 -29.91 -11.62
N LYS A 107 50.97 -28.80 -10.91
CA LYS A 107 52.08 -27.98 -10.38
C LYS A 107 52.83 -28.65 -9.22
N ARG A 108 52.22 -29.60 -8.53
CA ARG A 108 52.81 -30.31 -7.38
C ARG A 108 53.50 -31.62 -7.77
N ARG A 109 53.30 -32.09 -9.00
CA ARG A 109 53.98 -33.27 -9.55
C ARG A 109 55.20 -32.85 -10.37
#